data_AF-A0A9W6K5T1-F1
#
_entry.id   AF-A0A9W6K5T1-F1
#
_cell.length_a   1.000
_cell.length_b   1.000
_cell.length_c   1.000
_cell.angle_alpha   90.00
_cell.angle_beta   90.00
_cell.angle_gamma   90.00
#
_symmetry.space_group_name_H-M   'P 1'
#
loop_
_entity.id
_entity.type
_entity.pdbx_description
1 polymer ?
#
loop_
_entity_poly.entity_id
_entity_poly.type
_entity_poly.pdbx_seq_one_letter_code
_entity_poly.pdbx_strand_id
1 'polypeptide(L)'
;MFRSYLRLVLFAVGLLVGVQIPGFINDYSQRIEAHWQESEQSLSGFRQTAKQFFNGDLDALVAHYRASSDPVFASDANSLTNLLVRSRLLDAEWQAMNGPWYVRVWHVAFNANPDLFKETYDGYRYQVLLAPEAIAWGIGCALLLAFVVELLVLGAGWTLGFNRTHKVTQHEQRPWR
;
A
#
# COMPACT_ATOMS: atom_id res chain seq x y z
N MET A 1 36.64 -4.13 10.28
CA MET A 1 36.22 -3.54 8.99
C MET A 1 35.02 -4.26 8.36
N PHE A 2 35.04 -5.58 8.17
CA PHE A 2 33.94 -6.36 7.55
C PHE A 2 32.54 -6.11 8.14
N ARG A 3 32.41 -6.08 9.48
CA ARG A 3 31.12 -5.78 10.17
C ARG A 3 30.52 -4.43 9.79
N SER A 4 31.36 -3.43 9.53
CA SER A 4 30.89 -2.07 9.18
C SER A 4 30.34 -2.04 7.75
N TYR A 5 31.01 -2.71 6.81
CA TYR A 5 30.53 -2.85 5.43
C TYR A 5 29.25 -3.69 5.35
N LEU A 6 29.15 -4.79 6.12
CA LEU A 6 27.93 -5.59 6.18
C LEU A 6 26.73 -4.76 6.65
N ARG A 7 26.91 -3.93 7.68
CA ARG A 7 25.87 -3.00 8.15
C ARG A 7 25.46 -2.00 7.09
N LEU A 8 26.41 -1.46 6.32
CA LEU A 8 26.12 -0.53 5.22
C LEU A 8 25.28 -1.21 4.13
N VAL A 9 25.64 -2.43 3.75
CA VAL A 9 24.89 -3.22 2.75
C VAL A 9 23.48 -3.51 3.26
N LEU A 10 23.34 -3.94 4.51
CA LEU A 10 22.03 -4.20 5.12
C LEU A 10 21.18 -2.93 5.20
N PHE A 11 21.77 -1.80 5.56
CA PHE A 11 21.09 -0.51 5.55
C PHE A 11 20.59 -0.16 4.14
N ALA A 12 21.44 -0.30 3.11
CA ALA A 12 21.05 -0.04 1.73
C ALA A 12 19.93 -0.98 1.26
N VAL A 13 19.98 -2.26 1.60
CA VAL A 13 18.91 -3.23 1.32
C VAL A 13 17.62 -2.82 2.01
N GLY A 14 17.67 -2.50 3.31
CA GLY A 14 16.50 -2.05 4.07
C GLY A 14 15.89 -0.77 3.53
N LEU A 15 16.73 0.15 3.04
CA LEU A 15 16.29 1.37 2.37
C LEU A 15 15.56 1.05 1.07
N LEU A 16 16.14 0.21 0.22
CA LEU A 16 15.54 -0.17 -1.05
C LEU A 16 14.19 -0.87 -0.85
N VAL A 17 14.12 -1.80 0.12
CA VAL A 17 12.87 -2.50 0.47
C VAL A 17 11.83 -1.53 1.04
N GLY A 18 12.23 -0.63 1.94
CA GLY A 18 11.32 0.32 2.57
C GLY A 18 10.67 1.29 1.58
N VAL A 19 11.43 1.76 0.59
CA VAL A 19 10.91 2.66 -0.46
C VAL A 19 9.86 1.97 -1.36
N GLN A 20 9.86 0.63 -1.45
CA GLN A 20 8.88 -0.08 -2.29
C GLN A 20 7.45 0.03 -1.75
N ILE A 21 7.27 0.10 -0.42
CA ILE A 21 5.94 0.12 0.21
C ILE A 21 5.07 1.27 -0.33
N PRO A 22 5.51 2.54 -0.26
CA PRO A 22 4.75 3.65 -0.82
C PRO A 22 4.65 3.61 -2.35
N GLY A 23 5.66 3.07 -3.05
CA GLY A 23 5.57 2.84 -4.49
C GLY A 23 4.44 1.88 -4.87
N PHE A 24 4.29 0.78 -4.12
CA PHE A 24 3.22 -0.21 -4.31
C PHE A 24 1.84 0.39 -4.00
N ILE A 25 1.71 1.12 -2.88
CA ILE A 25 0.45 1.77 -2.51
C ILE A 25 0.02 2.79 -3.56
N ASN A 26 0.97 3.53 -4.13
CA ASN A 26 0.70 4.47 -5.20
C ASN A 26 0.17 3.77 -6.46
N ASP A 27 0.79 2.67 -6.88
CA ASP A 27 0.33 1.89 -8.04
C ASP A 27 -1.05 1.27 -7.80
N TYR A 28 -1.30 0.74 -6.61
CA TYR A 28 -2.62 0.24 -6.21
C TYR A 28 -3.69 1.33 -6.29
N SER A 29 -3.39 2.52 -5.77
CA SER A 29 -4.29 3.68 -5.82
C SER A 29 -4.59 4.14 -7.25
N GLN A 30 -3.60 4.11 -8.14
CA GLN A 30 -3.80 4.46 -9.55
C GLN A 30 -4.70 3.46 -10.27
N ARG A 31 -4.58 2.17 -9.95
CA ARG A 31 -5.45 1.12 -10.52
C ARG A 31 -6.89 1.24 -10.04
N ILE A 32 -7.10 1.48 -8.74
CA ILE A 32 -8.45 1.76 -8.22
C ILE A 32 -9.04 2.97 -8.93
N GLU A 33 -8.27 4.06 -9.07
CA GLU A 33 -8.73 5.26 -9.74
C GLU A 33 -9.14 4.99 -11.19
N ALA A 34 -8.32 4.24 -11.93
CA ALA A 34 -8.63 3.88 -13.31
C ALA A 34 -9.95 3.08 -13.41
N HIS A 35 -10.16 2.08 -12.55
CA HIS A 35 -11.40 1.31 -12.55
C HIS A 35 -12.61 2.11 -12.07
N TRP A 36 -12.42 3.00 -11.10
CA TRP A 36 -13.47 3.90 -10.65
C TRP A 36 -13.91 4.84 -11.78
N GLN A 37 -12.96 5.47 -12.49
CA GLN A 37 -13.25 6.31 -13.65
C GLN A 37 -13.93 5.53 -14.78
N GLU A 38 -13.49 4.30 -15.05
CA GLU A 38 -14.12 3.41 -16.05
C GLU A 38 -15.58 3.08 -15.69
N SER A 39 -15.83 2.76 -14.42
CA SER A 39 -17.19 2.50 -13.90
C SER A 39 -18.06 3.75 -13.99
N GLU A 40 -17.50 4.91 -13.62
CA GLU A 40 -18.19 6.20 -13.68
C GLU A 40 -18.58 6.57 -15.10
N GLN A 41 -17.65 6.37 -16.05
CA GLN A 41 -17.87 6.59 -17.47
C GLN A 41 -18.94 5.64 -18.02
N SER A 42 -18.94 4.37 -17.59
CA SER A 42 -19.93 3.37 -18.00
C SER A 42 -21.34 3.70 -17.49
N LEU A 43 -21.45 4.31 -16.31
CA LEU A 43 -22.72 4.74 -15.73
C LEU A 43 -23.20 6.12 -16.23
N SER A 44 -22.36 6.88 -16.95
CA SER A 44 -22.67 8.24 -17.38
C SER A 44 -23.98 8.36 -18.17
N GLY A 45 -24.22 7.44 -19.11
CA GLY A 45 -25.46 7.40 -19.90
C GLY A 45 -26.70 7.17 -19.04
N PHE A 46 -26.64 6.19 -18.12
CA PHE A 46 -27.73 5.92 -17.19
C PHE A 46 -27.97 7.07 -16.21
N ARG A 47 -26.91 7.74 -15.74
CA ARG A 47 -27.03 8.94 -14.91
C ARG A 47 -27.69 10.08 -15.65
N GLN A 48 -27.40 10.27 -16.93
CA GLN A 48 -28.06 11.29 -17.74
C GLN A 48 -29.56 11.01 -17.85
N THR A 49 -29.95 9.76 -18.12
CA THR A 49 -31.35 9.34 -18.12
C THR A 49 -32.00 9.52 -16.76
N ALA A 50 -31.34 9.09 -15.68
CA ALA A 50 -31.83 9.29 -14.31
C ALA A 50 -31.99 10.78 -13.97
N LYS A 51 -31.07 11.64 -14.42
CA LYS A 51 -31.16 13.09 -14.21
C LYS A 51 -32.37 13.71 -14.92
N GLN A 52 -32.70 13.21 -16.11
CA GLN A 52 -33.82 13.71 -16.90
C GLN A 52 -35.18 13.25 -16.37
N PHE A 53 -35.29 11.98 -15.93
CA PHE A 53 -36.57 11.35 -15.62
C PHE A 53 -36.79 10.99 -14.14
N PHE A 54 -35.72 10.89 -13.36
CA PHE A 54 -35.72 10.39 -11.97
C PHE A 54 -34.95 11.31 -11.01
N ASN A 55 -34.77 12.60 -11.35
CA ASN A 55 -34.06 13.58 -10.52
C ASN A 55 -32.62 13.18 -10.13
N GLY A 56 -31.99 12.33 -10.94
CA GLY A 56 -30.63 11.82 -10.72
C GLY A 56 -30.55 10.52 -9.90
N ASP A 57 -31.69 9.96 -9.49
CA ASP A 57 -31.74 8.72 -8.72
C ASP A 57 -31.62 7.49 -9.65
N LEU A 58 -30.44 6.86 -9.61
CA LEU A 58 -30.14 5.64 -10.35
C LEU A 58 -30.90 4.42 -9.81
N ASP A 59 -31.19 4.36 -8.51
CA ASP A 59 -31.96 3.25 -7.93
C ASP A 59 -33.43 3.34 -8.38
N ALA A 60 -33.97 4.55 -8.50
CA ALA A 60 -35.30 4.77 -9.06
C ALA A 60 -35.38 4.37 -10.54
N LEU A 61 -34.34 4.66 -11.34
CA LEU A 61 -34.24 4.20 -12.73
C LEU A 61 -34.23 2.67 -12.81
N VAL A 62 -33.44 1.99 -11.96
CA VAL A 62 -33.41 0.52 -11.90
C VAL A 62 -34.76 -0.06 -11.48
N ALA A 63 -35.40 0.53 -10.47
CA ALA A 63 -36.72 0.10 -10.02
C ALA A 63 -37.77 0.21 -11.13
N HIS A 64 -37.70 1.27 -11.94
CA HIS A 64 -38.56 1.45 -13.10
C HIS A 64 -38.31 0.37 -14.17
N TYR A 65 -37.05 0.06 -14.47
CA TYR A 65 -36.71 -0.99 -15.44
C TYR A 65 -37.15 -2.38 -14.97
N ARG A 66 -37.03 -2.69 -13.67
CA ARG A 66 -37.52 -3.96 -13.10
C ARG A 66 -39.04 -4.10 -13.12
N ALA A 67 -39.76 -2.99 -12.94
CA ALA A 67 -41.22 -2.97 -12.94
C ALA A 67 -41.82 -2.99 -14.36
N SER A 68 -40.99 -2.80 -15.39
CA SER A 68 -41.42 -2.85 -16.78
C SER A 68 -41.87 -4.27 -17.17
N SER A 69 -42.94 -4.37 -17.95
CA SER A 69 -43.49 -5.63 -18.45
C SER A 69 -42.66 -6.23 -19.59
N ASP A 70 -41.71 -5.48 -20.14
CA ASP A 70 -40.81 -5.93 -21.18
C ASP A 70 -39.60 -6.67 -20.58
N PRO A 71 -39.38 -7.95 -20.93
CA PRO A 71 -38.30 -8.77 -20.40
C PRO A 71 -36.90 -8.21 -20.69
N VAL A 72 -36.73 -7.40 -21.75
CA VAL A 72 -35.45 -6.74 -22.07
C VAL A 72 -35.10 -5.72 -20.99
N PHE A 73 -36.05 -4.85 -20.64
CA PHE A 73 -35.84 -3.85 -19.58
C PHE A 73 -35.63 -4.49 -18.21
N ALA A 74 -36.38 -5.56 -17.90
CA ALA A 74 -36.17 -6.30 -16.66
C ALA A 74 -34.76 -6.94 -16.60
N SER A 75 -34.26 -7.45 -17.73
CA SER A 75 -32.90 -7.99 -17.81
C SER A 75 -31.83 -6.90 -17.70
N ASP A 76 -32.03 -5.76 -18.38
CA ASP A 76 -31.13 -4.61 -18.30
C ASP A 76 -31.06 -4.05 -16.88
N ALA A 77 -32.16 -4.08 -16.13
CA ALA A 77 -32.18 -3.68 -14.73
C ALA A 77 -31.23 -4.52 -13.87
N ASN A 78 -31.12 -5.82 -14.13
CA ASN A 78 -30.19 -6.70 -13.42
C ASN A 78 -28.73 -6.35 -13.76
N SER A 79 -28.43 -6.12 -15.03
CA SER A 79 -27.10 -5.68 -15.49
C SER A 79 -26.71 -4.33 -14.88
N LEU A 80 -27.62 -3.36 -14.90
CA LEU A 80 -27.41 -2.04 -14.30
C LEU A 80 -27.23 -2.12 -12.78
N THR A 81 -27.96 -3.01 -12.10
CA THR A 81 -27.78 -3.24 -10.66
C THR A 81 -26.36 -3.74 -10.37
N ASN A 82 -25.86 -4.69 -11.15
CA ASN A 82 -24.51 -5.23 -10.96
C ASN A 82 -23.44 -4.14 -11.18
N LEU A 83 -23.62 -3.29 -12.19
CA LEU A 83 -22.75 -2.14 -12.44
C LEU A 83 -22.80 -1.13 -11.27
N LEU A 84 -23.97 -0.81 -10.74
CA LEU A 84 -24.13 0.10 -9.60
C LEU A 84 -23.48 -0.45 -8.33
N VAL A 85 -23.69 -1.73 -8.02
CA VAL A 85 -23.06 -2.37 -6.86
C VAL A 85 -21.54 -2.33 -6.99
N ARG A 86 -21.01 -2.68 -8.17
CA ARG A 86 -19.56 -2.62 -8.43
C ARG A 86 -19.02 -1.20 -8.32
N SER A 87 -19.74 -0.21 -8.88
CA SER A 87 -19.35 1.20 -8.81
C SER A 87 -19.30 1.70 -7.37
N ARG A 88 -20.26 1.32 -6.52
CA ARG A 88 -20.29 1.71 -5.10
C ARG A 88 -19.12 1.10 -4.31
N LEU A 89 -18.74 -0.14 -4.62
CA LEU A 89 -17.57 -0.78 -4.01
C LEU A 89 -16.28 -0.05 -4.43
N LEU A 90 -16.13 0.26 -5.71
CA LEU A 90 -14.98 1.03 -6.21
C LEU A 90 -14.93 2.44 -5.63
N ASP A 91 -16.08 3.10 -5.45
CA ASP A 91 -16.16 4.43 -4.84
C ASP A 91 -15.73 4.43 -3.37
N ALA A 92 -16.17 3.44 -2.60
CA ALA A 92 -15.72 3.27 -1.21
C ALA A 92 -14.20 3.02 -1.13
N GLU A 93 -13.67 2.18 -2.02
CA GLU A 93 -12.24 1.88 -2.09
C GLU A 93 -11.42 3.12 -2.50
N TRP A 94 -11.93 3.89 -3.45
CA TRP A 94 -11.34 5.14 -3.89
C TRP A 94 -11.31 6.20 -2.78
N GLN A 95 -12.41 6.35 -2.04
CA GLN A 95 -12.49 7.25 -0.88
C GLN A 95 -11.49 6.84 0.22
N ALA A 96 -11.31 5.54 0.46
CA ALA A 96 -10.31 5.03 1.39
C ALA A 96 -8.87 5.38 0.93
N MET A 97 -8.62 5.38 -0.38
CA MET A 97 -7.32 5.76 -0.96
C MET A 97 -7.07 7.27 -0.97
N ASN A 98 -8.09 8.13 -0.96
CA ASN A 98 -7.92 9.58 -0.85
C ASN A 98 -7.53 10.08 0.55
N GLY A 99 -7.45 9.18 1.52
CA GLY A 99 -7.03 9.52 2.87
C GLY A 99 -5.54 9.91 3.00
N PRO A 100 -5.11 10.30 4.20
CA PRO A 100 -3.71 10.46 4.54
C PRO A 100 -2.91 9.18 4.27
N TRP A 101 -1.59 9.31 4.02
CA TRP A 101 -0.73 8.19 3.63
C TRP A 101 -0.79 6.98 4.58
N TYR A 102 -0.92 7.22 5.90
CA TYR A 102 -1.00 6.15 6.90
C TYR A 102 -2.31 5.36 6.82
N VAL A 103 -3.42 6.02 6.47
CA VAL A 103 -4.71 5.35 6.25
C VAL A 103 -4.63 4.45 5.03
N ARG A 104 -4.01 4.94 3.95
CA ARG A 104 -3.79 4.14 2.74
C ARG A 104 -2.95 2.90 3.01
N VAL A 105 -1.83 3.06 3.73
CA VAL A 105 -0.98 1.92 4.12
C VAL A 105 -1.80 0.89 4.90
N TRP A 106 -2.56 1.34 5.91
CA TRP A 106 -3.38 0.46 6.73
C TRP A 106 -4.45 -0.27 5.91
N HIS A 107 -5.13 0.48 5.03
CA HIS A 107 -6.17 -0.07 4.18
C HIS A 107 -5.60 -1.11 3.20
N VAL A 108 -4.48 -0.82 2.54
CA VAL A 108 -3.83 -1.79 1.64
C VAL A 108 -3.34 -3.03 2.41
N ALA A 109 -2.87 -2.87 3.63
CA ALA A 109 -2.36 -3.98 4.43
C ALA A 109 -3.45 -4.93 4.96
N PHE A 110 -4.65 -4.41 5.29
CA PHE A 110 -5.69 -5.18 5.99
C PHE A 110 -7.03 -5.28 5.26
N ASN A 111 -7.37 -4.29 4.43
CA ASN A 111 -8.68 -4.13 3.81
C ASN A 111 -8.63 -4.05 2.27
N ALA A 112 -7.49 -4.33 1.65
CA ALA A 112 -7.36 -4.27 0.19
C ALA A 112 -8.34 -5.24 -0.48
N ASN A 113 -8.90 -4.79 -1.60
CA ASN A 113 -9.60 -5.66 -2.52
C ASN A 113 -8.61 -6.70 -3.08
N PRO A 114 -8.83 -8.01 -2.88
CA PRO A 114 -7.87 -9.05 -3.24
C PRO A 114 -7.61 -9.14 -4.75
N ASP A 115 -8.61 -8.83 -5.59
CA ASP A 115 -8.47 -8.90 -7.05
C ASP A 115 -7.53 -7.80 -7.55
N LEU A 116 -7.76 -6.57 -7.09
CA LEU A 116 -6.93 -5.40 -7.42
C LEU A 116 -5.53 -5.51 -6.79
N PHE A 117 -5.43 -6.08 -5.59
CA PHE A 117 -4.14 -6.31 -4.94
C PHE A 117 -3.29 -7.29 -5.75
N LYS A 118 -3.90 -8.39 -6.20
CA LYS A 118 -3.23 -9.38 -7.04
C LYS A 118 -2.83 -8.79 -8.39
N GLU A 119 -3.72 -8.04 -9.03
CA GLU A 119 -3.41 -7.37 -10.29
C GLU A 119 -2.26 -6.36 -10.14
N THR A 120 -2.24 -5.63 -9.02
CA THR A 120 -1.15 -4.72 -8.69
C THR A 120 0.14 -5.49 -8.48
N TYR A 121 0.11 -6.59 -7.74
CA TYR A 121 1.27 -7.45 -7.49
C TYR A 121 1.85 -8.05 -8.77
N ASP A 122 0.99 -8.62 -9.63
CA ASP A 122 1.39 -9.25 -10.90
C ASP A 122 1.94 -8.23 -11.89
N GLY A 123 1.40 -7.01 -11.88
CA GLY A 123 1.84 -5.90 -12.73
C GLY A 123 2.87 -4.97 -12.09
N TYR A 124 3.33 -5.25 -10.86
CA TYR A 124 4.18 -4.32 -10.12
C TYR A 124 5.56 -4.22 -10.76
N ARG A 125 6.00 -3.00 -11.04
CA ARG A 125 7.37 -2.73 -11.48
C ARG A 125 8.07 -1.94 -10.38
N TYR A 126 9.19 -2.47 -9.92
CA TYR A 126 10.01 -1.81 -8.90
C TYR A 126 10.35 -0.38 -9.33
N GLN A 127 9.86 0.58 -8.56
CA GLN A 127 10.06 1.99 -8.81
C GLN A 127 10.49 2.69 -7.52
N VAL A 128 11.41 3.63 -7.67
CA VAL A 128 11.83 4.51 -6.58
C VAL A 128 10.95 5.74 -6.63
N LEU A 129 9.87 5.72 -5.85
CA LEU A 129 9.02 6.89 -5.71
C LEU A 129 9.77 7.95 -4.89
N LEU A 130 10.08 9.09 -5.52
CA LEU A 130 10.72 10.23 -4.87
C LEU A 130 9.66 11.08 -4.15
N ALA A 131 9.17 10.57 -3.03
CA ALA A 131 8.23 11.26 -2.14
C ALA A 131 8.79 11.37 -0.72
N PRO A 132 8.52 12.45 0.04
CA PRO A 132 8.97 12.59 1.43
C PRO A 132 8.57 11.39 2.31
N GLU A 133 7.38 10.85 2.09
CA GLU A 133 6.86 9.67 2.77
C GLU A 133 7.67 8.42 2.40
N ALA A 134 8.05 8.28 1.13
CA ALA A 134 8.90 7.18 0.67
C ALA A 134 10.30 7.22 1.27
N ILE A 135 10.86 8.42 1.43
CA ILE A 135 12.14 8.62 2.12
C ILE A 135 12.01 8.23 3.60
N ALA A 136 10.92 8.66 4.27
CA ALA A 136 10.67 8.32 5.66
C ALA A 136 10.53 6.80 5.87
N TRP A 137 9.80 6.10 4.99
CA TRP A 137 9.69 4.65 4.98
C TRP A 137 11.02 3.97 4.70
N GLY A 138 11.77 4.44 3.70
CA GLY A 138 13.10 3.93 3.38
C GLY A 138 14.05 4.02 4.56
N ILE A 139 14.17 5.19 5.17
CA ILE A 139 15.04 5.41 6.34
C ILE A 139 14.54 4.59 7.54
N GLY A 140 13.23 4.59 7.81
CA GLY A 140 12.63 3.84 8.92
C GLY A 140 12.89 2.34 8.81
N CYS A 141 12.65 1.74 7.64
CA CYS A 141 12.94 0.33 7.39
C CYS A 141 14.44 0.02 7.44
N ALA A 142 15.29 0.90 6.90
CA ALA A 142 16.74 0.74 6.94
C ALA A 142 17.28 0.74 8.38
N LEU A 143 16.80 1.67 9.22
CA LEU A 143 17.18 1.76 10.63
C LEU A 143 16.66 0.56 11.43
N LEU A 144 15.40 0.17 11.22
CA LEU A 144 14.81 -1.00 11.90
C LEU A 144 15.58 -2.27 11.55
N LEU A 145 15.85 -2.50 10.27
CA LEU A 145 16.59 -3.68 9.83
C LEU A 145 18.02 -3.69 10.37
N ALA A 146 18.71 -2.54 10.33
CA ALA A 146 20.04 -2.41 10.93
C ALA A 146 20.01 -2.70 12.43
N PHE A 147 19.02 -2.19 13.16
CA PHE A 147 18.85 -2.42 14.59
C PHE A 147 18.56 -3.88 14.92
N VAL A 148 17.66 -4.54 14.19
CA VAL A 148 17.34 -5.97 14.38
C VAL A 148 18.57 -6.84 14.14
N VAL A 149 19.34 -6.57 13.09
CA VAL A 149 20.56 -7.33 12.82
C VAL A 149 21.61 -7.09 13.91
N GLU A 150 21.75 -5.87 14.40
CA GLU A 150 22.65 -5.56 15.51
C GLU A 150 22.25 -6.31 16.78
N LEU A 151 20.96 -6.36 17.12
CA LEU A 151 20.45 -7.15 18.23
C LEU A 151 20.73 -8.66 18.07
N LEU A 152 20.56 -9.21 16.86
CA LEU A 152 20.85 -10.61 16.58
C LEU A 152 22.35 -10.92 16.73
N VAL A 153 23.22 -10.03 16.26
CA VAL A 153 24.68 -10.18 16.39
C VAL A 153 25.11 -10.08 17.85
N LEU A 154 24.56 -9.14 18.61
CA LEU A 154 24.84 -9.00 20.04
C LEU A 154 24.31 -10.20 20.84
N GLY A 155 23.09 -10.65 20.54
CA GLY A 155 22.48 -11.83 21.15
C GLY A 155 23.28 -13.10 20.88
N ALA A 156 23.69 -13.32 19.62
CA ALA A 156 24.55 -14.43 19.24
C ALA A 156 25.94 -14.34 19.90
N GLY A 157 26.50 -13.13 20.04
CA GLY A 157 27.75 -12.91 20.76
C GLY A 157 27.67 -13.24 22.25
N TRP A 158 26.51 -12.99 22.87
CA TRP A 158 26.21 -13.37 24.25
C TRP A 158 26.03 -14.88 24.42
N THR A 159 25.29 -15.55 23.53
CA THR A 159 25.03 -17.00 23.63
C THR A 159 26.23 -17.85 23.25
N LEU A 160 27.06 -17.39 22.31
CA LEU A 160 28.28 -18.10 21.87
C LEU A 160 29.54 -17.73 22.67
N GLY A 161 29.42 -16.90 23.71
CA GLY A 161 30.50 -16.65 24.66
C GLY A 161 31.68 -15.82 24.13
N PHE A 162 31.48 -15.00 23.08
CA PHE A 162 32.55 -14.17 22.51
C PHE A 162 32.91 -12.93 23.34
N ASN A 163 32.37 -12.81 24.56
CA ASN A 163 32.64 -11.68 25.46
C ASN A 163 33.76 -11.98 26.48
N ARG A 164 34.90 -12.47 26.00
CA ARG A 164 36.15 -12.39 26.77
C ARG A 164 37.23 -11.65 25.99
N THR A 165 37.58 -10.52 26.59
CA THR A 165 38.81 -9.72 26.43
C THR A 165 38.98 -8.87 25.17
N HIS A 166 38.70 -7.58 25.32
CA HIS A 166 39.76 -6.61 25.09
C HIS A 166 40.16 -6.01 26.43
N LYS A 167 41.33 -6.45 26.90
CA LYS A 167 42.00 -5.93 28.10
C LYS A 167 42.17 -4.42 27.96
N VAL A 168 41.86 -3.73 29.06
CA VAL A 168 42.34 -2.40 29.39
C VAL A 168 43.82 -2.32 29.05
N THR A 169 44.21 -1.51 28.07
CA THR A 169 45.62 -1.12 27.93
C THR A 169 45.91 -0.06 28.99
N GLN A 170 46.12 -0.54 30.22
CA GLN A 170 46.92 0.17 31.21
C GLN A 170 48.39 0.01 30.78
N HIS A 171 48.94 1.08 30.23
CA HIS A 171 50.37 1.40 30.15
C HIS A 171 50.39 2.94 30.07
N GLU A 172 50.99 3.72 30.96
CA GLU A 172 51.87 3.44 32.08
C GLU A 172 51.86 4.75 32.89
N GLN A 173 51.19 4.76 34.04
CA GLN A 173 51.63 5.69 35.09
C GLN A 173 52.85 5.02 35.72
N ARG A 174 54.03 5.66 35.69
CA ARG A 174 54.89 5.84 36.88
C ARG A 174 56.18 6.65 36.59
N PRO A 175 56.79 7.24 37.64
CA PRO A 175 57.47 8.52 37.64
C PRO A 175 59.00 8.40 37.68
N TRP A 176 59.71 9.46 37.33
CA TRP A 176 61.12 9.63 37.70
C TRP A 176 61.45 11.09 38.01
N ARG A 177 61.65 11.32 39.32
CA ARG A 177 62.53 12.31 39.99
C ARG A 177 62.40 13.79 39.63
#